data_AF-A0A2M8DL43-F1
#
_entry.id   AF-A0A2M8DL43-F1
#
_cell.length_a   1.000
_cell.length_b   1.000
_cell.length_c   1.000
_cell.angle_alpha   90.00
_cell.angle_beta   90.00
_cell.angle_gamma   90.00
#
_symmetry.space_group_name_H-M   'P 1'
#
loop_
_entity.id
_entity.type
_entity.pdbx_description
1 polymer ?
#
loop_
_entity_poly.entity_id
_entity_poly.type
_entity_poly.pdbx_seq_one_letter_code
_entity_poly.pdbx_strand_id
1 'polypeptide(L)'
;MVKDRNQKILLRIVQEWKINQKPEYRGFRCAKCQKYIHKAWHHWLKTAGFKTPVHFCNSCEKKFKLLKIKKNYKTFTCDKCGKKMYKAWHVWTKKDNVLSEDHFCKKCGEKLKFGKGIKGIIYDLDGTIISTIKLHESAWLYAGRKFNITISREMLLNQSGISNEAAAKMMLPNNKKHLAKKFIAAKVKYVMENANQVVLFPSIIKTISQLFKSGYKVWICTSTPKNFVIKILDNFSELRKLLRHNIIWRKMYKREKPSPDVLNLVIKKMNLAKSQVYYIGDAFSDYKTARRAKVKFIYFCPNLKKRDSRISKSIPTISSHKHVFEITRRK
;
A
#
# COMPACT_ATOMS: atom_id res chain seq x y z
N MET A 1 20.77 24.27 -5.56
CA MET A 1 22.09 24.19 -6.23
C MET A 1 22.39 22.81 -6.85
N VAL A 2 22.45 21.68 -6.10
CA VAL A 2 22.86 20.37 -6.67
C VAL A 2 21.90 19.77 -7.72
N LYS A 3 20.59 19.89 -7.53
CA LYS A 3 19.59 19.39 -8.50
C LYS A 3 19.70 20.07 -9.87
N ASP A 4 20.04 21.36 -9.88
CA ASP A 4 20.15 22.16 -11.10
C ASP A 4 21.38 21.76 -11.93
N ARG A 5 22.54 21.56 -11.28
CA ARG A 5 23.76 21.05 -11.94
C ARG A 5 23.53 19.71 -12.65
N ASN A 6 22.80 18.79 -12.03
CA ASN A 6 22.53 17.47 -12.63
C ASN A 6 21.61 17.57 -13.86
N GLN A 7 20.60 18.45 -13.82
CA GLN A 7 19.75 18.68 -14.97
C GLN A 7 20.53 19.29 -16.13
N LYS A 8 21.47 20.22 -15.87
CA LYS A 8 22.37 20.78 -16.90
C LYS A 8 23.25 19.71 -17.57
N ILE A 9 23.81 18.76 -16.80
CA ILE A 9 24.62 17.68 -17.39
C ILE A 9 23.75 16.73 -18.22
N LEU A 10 22.57 16.34 -17.69
CA LEU A 10 21.63 15.50 -18.43
C LEU A 10 21.17 16.19 -19.72
N LEU A 11 20.95 17.51 -19.68
CA LEU A 11 20.57 18.30 -20.84
C LEU A 11 21.64 18.23 -21.94
N ARG A 12 22.92 18.45 -21.60
CA ARG A 12 24.03 18.34 -22.57
C ARG A 12 24.06 16.97 -23.25
N ILE A 13 23.93 15.89 -22.46
CA ILE A 13 23.91 14.52 -22.98
C ILE A 13 22.72 14.30 -23.93
N VAL A 14 21.53 14.78 -23.57
CA VAL A 14 20.33 14.60 -24.40
C VAL A 14 20.36 15.47 -25.65
N GLN A 15 20.99 16.65 -25.61
CA GLN A 15 21.17 17.51 -26.78
C GLN A 15 22.08 16.89 -27.85
N GLU A 16 23.00 16.01 -27.47
CA GLU A 16 23.81 15.23 -28.42
C GLU A 16 23.01 14.12 -29.13
N TRP A 17 21.78 13.81 -28.68
CA TRP A 17 20.98 12.75 -29.27
C TRP A 17 20.31 13.22 -30.57
N LYS A 18 20.46 12.43 -31.62
CA LYS A 18 19.67 12.57 -32.86
C LYS A 18 18.27 12.00 -32.64
N ILE A 19 17.37 12.81 -32.07
CA ILE A 19 16.00 12.38 -31.74
C ILE A 19 15.16 12.28 -33.01
N ASN A 20 14.61 11.08 -33.26
CA ASN A 20 13.63 10.83 -34.31
C ASN A 20 12.23 10.75 -33.70
N GLN A 21 11.27 11.49 -34.25
CA GLN A 21 9.88 11.48 -33.77
C GLN A 21 9.07 10.28 -34.28
N LYS A 22 9.55 9.58 -35.32
CA LYS A 22 8.93 8.33 -35.76
C LYS A 22 9.14 7.25 -34.69
N PRO A 23 8.08 6.53 -34.27
CA PRO A 23 8.20 5.39 -33.35
C PRO A 23 9.24 4.37 -33.83
N GLU A 24 10.13 3.94 -32.94
CA GLU A 24 11.19 2.99 -33.27
C GLU A 24 11.20 1.80 -32.30
N TYR A 25 11.36 0.58 -32.83
CA TYR A 25 11.50 -0.62 -32.00
C TYR A 25 12.97 -0.99 -31.81
N ARG A 26 13.57 -0.59 -30.67
CA ARG A 26 15.00 -0.82 -30.41
C ARG A 26 15.30 -1.17 -28.97
N GLY A 27 16.57 -1.53 -28.73
CA GLY A 27 17.09 -1.83 -27.41
C GLY A 27 17.31 -0.59 -26.55
N PHE A 28 17.32 -0.79 -25.24
CA PHE A 28 17.75 0.23 -24.30
C PHE A 28 19.25 0.46 -24.42
N ARG A 29 19.68 1.73 -24.46
CA ARG A 29 21.09 2.12 -24.56
C ARG A 29 21.49 2.98 -23.38
N CYS A 30 22.78 2.92 -23.03
CA CYS A 30 23.38 3.86 -22.12
C CYS A 30 23.43 5.25 -22.78
N ALA A 31 22.92 6.27 -22.10
CA ALA A 31 22.86 7.65 -22.54
C ALA A 31 24.23 8.23 -22.93
N LYS A 32 25.31 7.80 -22.26
CA LYS A 32 26.67 8.31 -22.51
C LYS A 32 27.45 7.47 -23.52
N CYS A 33 27.57 6.16 -23.30
CA CYS A 33 28.39 5.30 -24.17
C CYS A 33 27.61 4.59 -25.28
N GLN A 34 26.30 4.78 -25.37
CA GLN A 34 25.39 4.20 -26.37
C GLN A 34 25.35 2.66 -26.43
N LYS A 35 26.12 1.94 -25.60
CA LYS A 35 26.08 0.48 -25.48
C LYS A 35 24.69 0.01 -25.06
N TYR A 36 24.24 -1.10 -25.66
CA TYR A 36 23.00 -1.75 -25.24
C TYR A 36 23.08 -2.25 -23.80
N ILE A 37 21.98 -2.10 -23.07
CA ILE A 37 21.88 -2.46 -21.66
C ILE A 37 20.57 -3.17 -21.38
N HIS A 38 20.59 -4.09 -20.41
CA HIS A 38 19.42 -4.85 -19.97
C HIS A 38 18.96 -4.46 -18.55
N LYS A 39 19.79 -3.67 -17.87
CA LYS A 39 19.55 -3.03 -16.58
C LYS A 39 20.23 -1.68 -16.60
N ALA A 40 19.61 -0.67 -16.00
CA ALA A 40 20.14 0.68 -16.02
C ALA A 40 19.95 1.40 -14.69
N TRP A 41 20.82 2.38 -14.46
CA TRP A 41 20.53 3.49 -13.57
C TRP A 41 19.60 4.46 -14.29
N HIS A 42 18.51 4.83 -13.64
CA HIS A 42 17.46 5.67 -14.24
C HIS A 42 17.49 7.06 -13.63
N HIS A 43 17.71 8.07 -14.47
CA HIS A 43 17.58 9.49 -14.16
C HIS A 43 16.46 10.12 -15.01
N TRP A 44 16.02 11.31 -14.64
CA TRP A 44 15.01 12.06 -15.38
C TRP A 44 15.54 13.45 -15.71
N LEU A 45 15.52 13.81 -16.99
CA LEU A 45 15.65 15.20 -17.44
C LEU A 45 14.26 15.83 -17.50
N LYS A 46 14.09 17.00 -16.89
CA LYS A 46 12.79 17.70 -16.73
C LYS A 46 12.88 19.21 -16.99
N THR A 47 13.98 19.68 -17.59
CA THR A 47 14.28 21.10 -17.79
C THR A 47 14.43 21.39 -19.28
N ALA A 48 14.42 22.68 -19.64
CA ALA A 48 14.68 23.16 -21.00
C ALA A 48 13.83 22.46 -22.09
N GLY A 49 12.53 22.29 -21.84
CA GLY A 49 11.62 21.67 -22.79
C GLY A 49 11.74 20.14 -22.90
N PHE A 50 12.47 19.46 -22.02
CA PHE A 50 12.54 18.00 -22.01
C PHE A 50 11.84 17.40 -20.80
N LYS A 51 11.21 16.24 -21.00
CA LYS A 51 10.71 15.36 -19.95
C LYS A 51 10.94 13.90 -20.34
N THR A 52 12.18 13.46 -20.23
CA THR A 52 12.61 12.15 -20.76
C THR A 52 13.46 11.36 -19.74
N PRO A 53 13.29 10.02 -19.66
CA PRO A 53 14.18 9.19 -18.86
C PRO A 53 15.58 9.09 -19.50
N VAL A 54 16.62 9.13 -18.68
CA VAL A 54 18.02 8.99 -19.11
C VAL A 54 18.62 7.78 -18.39
N HIS A 55 19.11 6.81 -19.18
CA HIS A 55 19.57 5.51 -18.69
C HIS A 55 21.09 5.42 -18.71
N PHE A 56 21.76 5.05 -17.61
CA PHE A 56 23.21 4.78 -17.62
C PHE A 56 23.53 3.32 -17.33
N CYS A 57 24.55 2.79 -18.02
CA CYS A 57 25.20 1.54 -17.62
C CYS A 57 26.02 1.75 -16.33
N ASN A 58 26.48 0.66 -15.70
CA ASN A 58 27.22 0.75 -14.44
C ASN A 58 28.50 1.60 -14.54
N SER A 59 29.28 1.47 -15.61
CA SER A 59 30.53 2.22 -15.77
C SER A 59 30.28 3.71 -16.01
N CYS A 60 29.36 4.06 -16.90
CA CYS A 60 29.00 5.45 -17.17
C CYS A 60 28.32 6.10 -15.97
N GLU A 61 27.49 5.37 -15.23
CA GLU A 61 26.90 5.87 -13.98
C GLU A 61 27.98 6.18 -12.94
N LYS A 62 29.01 5.34 -12.78
CA LYS A 62 30.12 5.62 -11.85
C LYS A 62 30.81 6.94 -12.23
N LYS A 63 31.08 7.16 -13.52
CA LYS A 63 31.64 8.42 -14.05
C LYS A 63 30.68 9.60 -13.91
N PHE A 64 29.38 9.35 -13.89
CA PHE A 64 28.33 10.35 -13.66
C PHE A 64 28.16 10.69 -12.16
N LYS A 65 28.62 9.83 -11.24
CA LYS A 65 28.46 10.00 -9.78
C LYS A 65 29.65 10.72 -9.13
N LEU A 66 29.44 12.01 -8.85
CA LEU A 66 29.94 12.72 -7.66
C LEU A 66 28.73 13.30 -6.88
N LEU A 67 27.88 12.45 -6.25
CA LEU A 67 26.95 12.72 -5.10
C LEU A 67 25.51 12.09 -5.14
N LYS A 68 24.80 12.20 -3.99
CA LYS A 68 23.62 11.47 -3.47
C LYS A 68 22.26 11.88 -4.09
N ILE A 69 21.88 11.33 -5.25
CA ILE A 69 20.46 11.25 -5.69
C ILE A 69 19.90 9.88 -5.30
N LYS A 70 18.60 9.75 -5.02
CA LYS A 70 17.94 8.45 -4.77
C LYS A 70 17.96 7.61 -6.04
N LYS A 71 18.66 6.48 -6.00
CA LYS A 71 19.01 5.71 -7.19
C LYS A 71 18.20 4.43 -7.25
N ASN A 72 17.79 4.04 -8.46
CA ASN A 72 17.02 2.83 -8.68
C ASN A 72 17.65 2.07 -9.86
N TYR A 73 18.55 1.14 -9.56
CA TYR A 73 19.05 0.18 -10.55
C TYR A 73 17.96 -0.85 -10.82
N LYS A 74 17.46 -0.92 -12.06
CA LYS A 74 16.27 -1.70 -12.40
C LYS A 74 16.46 -2.45 -13.71
N THR A 75 15.82 -3.62 -13.79
CA THR A 75 15.56 -4.33 -15.05
C THR A 75 14.43 -3.66 -15.80
N PHE A 76 14.44 -3.79 -17.11
CA PHE A 76 13.31 -3.40 -17.95
C PHE A 76 12.29 -4.55 -17.94
N THR A 77 11.16 -4.35 -17.26
CA THR A 77 10.09 -5.37 -17.15
C THR A 77 8.75 -4.67 -17.30
N CYS A 78 7.86 -5.23 -18.13
CA CYS A 78 6.51 -4.70 -18.26
C CYS A 78 5.70 -5.00 -16.99
N ASP A 79 5.16 -3.96 -16.34
CA ASP A 79 4.33 -4.13 -15.14
C ASP A 79 3.01 -4.87 -15.42
N LYS A 80 2.47 -4.79 -16.65
CA LYS A 80 1.21 -5.44 -17.04
C LYS A 80 1.37 -6.93 -17.33
N CYS A 81 2.31 -7.31 -18.20
CA CYS A 81 2.46 -8.70 -18.63
C CYS A 81 3.64 -9.45 -17.99
N GLY A 82 4.42 -8.79 -17.12
CA GLY A 82 5.55 -9.40 -16.41
C GLY A 82 6.77 -9.74 -17.28
N LYS A 83 6.71 -9.54 -18.60
CA LYS A 83 7.78 -9.91 -19.53
C LYS A 83 9.03 -9.04 -19.29
N LYS A 84 10.19 -9.68 -19.10
CA LYS A 84 11.49 -9.01 -19.17
C LYS A 84 11.69 -8.48 -20.59
N MET A 85 12.12 -7.23 -20.68
CA MET A 85 12.25 -6.51 -21.94
C MET A 85 13.72 -6.20 -22.21
N TYR A 86 14.13 -6.44 -23.44
CA TYR A 86 15.45 -6.03 -23.94
C TYR A 86 15.33 -4.96 -25.03
N LYS A 87 14.14 -4.83 -25.61
CA LYS A 87 13.73 -3.84 -26.60
C LYS A 87 12.33 -3.32 -26.28
N ALA A 88 12.04 -2.07 -26.62
CA ALA A 88 10.72 -1.44 -26.48
C ALA A 88 10.41 -0.60 -27.73
N TRP A 89 9.15 -0.22 -27.91
CA TRP A 89 8.82 0.88 -28.82
C TRP A 89 9.16 2.19 -28.14
N HIS A 90 10.08 2.96 -28.70
CA HIS A 90 10.43 4.30 -28.25
C HIS A 90 9.61 5.29 -29.07
N VAL A 91 8.83 6.13 -28.39
CA VAL A 91 7.92 7.07 -29.02
C VAL A 91 8.20 8.43 -28.42
N TRP A 92 8.60 9.37 -29.27
CA TRP A 92 8.81 10.75 -28.88
C TRP A 92 7.54 11.56 -29.17
N THR A 93 7.09 12.32 -28.18
CA THR A 93 5.92 13.19 -28.30
C THR A 93 6.27 14.60 -27.84
N LYS A 94 5.77 15.62 -28.56
CA LYS A 94 5.92 17.03 -28.20
C LYS A 94 4.54 17.58 -27.81
N LYS A 95 4.40 18.06 -26.58
CA LYS A 95 3.18 18.70 -26.08
C LYS A 95 3.56 19.96 -25.31
N ASP A 96 2.93 21.10 -25.60
CA ASP A 96 3.17 22.38 -24.93
C ASP A 96 4.67 22.74 -24.89
N ASN A 97 5.36 22.59 -26.02
CA ASN A 97 6.82 22.74 -26.15
C ASN A 97 7.69 21.81 -25.28
N VAL A 98 7.10 20.78 -24.67
CA VAL A 98 7.83 19.75 -23.93
C VAL A 98 7.94 18.48 -24.76
N LEU A 99 9.17 18.08 -25.06
CA LEU A 99 9.51 16.83 -25.74
C LEU A 99 9.72 15.70 -24.71
N SER A 100 9.05 14.57 -24.90
CA SER A 100 9.12 13.42 -24.00
C SER A 100 9.24 12.10 -24.75
N GLU A 101 10.07 11.19 -24.22
CA GLU A 101 10.19 9.82 -24.71
C GLU A 101 9.36 8.89 -23.83
N ASP A 102 8.43 8.20 -24.46
CA ASP A 102 7.68 7.11 -23.87
C ASP A 102 8.16 5.78 -24.44
N HIS A 103 8.08 4.73 -23.63
CA HIS A 103 8.41 3.40 -24.09
C HIS A 103 7.20 2.50 -23.97
N PHE A 104 6.96 1.61 -24.93
CA PHE A 104 5.80 0.72 -24.94
C PHE A 104 6.20 -0.75 -25.07
N CYS A 105 5.45 -1.61 -24.39
CA CYS A 105 5.65 -3.05 -24.43
C CYS A 105 5.17 -3.65 -25.75
N LYS A 106 6.08 -4.29 -26.51
CA LYS A 106 5.71 -5.02 -27.75
C LYS A 106 4.64 -6.09 -27.53
N LYS A 107 4.59 -6.74 -26.36
CA LYS A 107 3.65 -7.83 -26.10
C LYS A 107 2.22 -7.36 -25.82
N CYS A 108 2.05 -6.28 -25.05
CA CYS A 108 0.73 -5.90 -24.52
C CYS A 108 0.35 -4.43 -24.74
N GLY A 109 1.16 -3.68 -25.49
CA GLY A 109 0.93 -2.26 -25.79
C GLY A 109 1.08 -1.32 -24.59
N GLU A 110 1.38 -1.83 -23.39
CA GLU A 110 1.42 -1.00 -22.19
C GLU A 110 2.60 -0.03 -22.21
N LYS A 111 2.32 1.26 -21.94
CA LYS A 111 3.33 2.28 -21.68
C LYS A 111 4.16 1.92 -20.45
N LEU A 112 5.44 1.67 -20.64
CA LEU A 112 6.42 1.44 -19.59
C LEU A 112 6.61 2.71 -18.78
N LYS A 113 6.37 2.61 -17.47
CA LYS A 113 6.63 3.71 -16.54
C LYS A 113 7.98 3.47 -15.88
N PHE A 114 9.01 4.23 -16.27
CA PHE A 114 10.34 4.20 -15.66
C PHE A 114 10.32 4.91 -14.32
N GLY A 115 9.76 4.21 -13.34
CA GLY A 115 9.43 4.76 -12.04
C GLY A 115 8.32 3.91 -11.45
N LYS A 116 8.64 3.11 -10.45
CA LYS A 116 7.65 2.39 -9.65
C LYS A 116 6.98 3.41 -8.73
N GLY A 117 6.20 4.31 -9.31
CA GLY A 117 5.26 5.12 -8.55
C GLY A 117 4.24 4.16 -7.95
N ILE A 118 4.02 4.29 -6.66
CA ILE A 118 2.84 3.70 -6.06
C ILE A 118 1.63 4.38 -6.71
N LYS A 119 0.65 3.57 -7.11
CA LYS A 119 -0.62 4.01 -7.71
C LYS A 119 -1.82 3.52 -6.91
N GLY A 120 -1.61 2.54 -6.02
CA GLY A 120 -2.66 1.94 -5.23
C GLY A 120 -2.31 1.91 -3.75
N ILE A 121 -3.29 2.23 -2.91
CA ILE A 121 -3.23 2.04 -1.46
C ILE A 121 -4.39 1.13 -1.07
N ILE A 122 -4.07 0.06 -0.36
CA ILE A 122 -5.05 -0.82 0.25
C ILE A 122 -4.94 -0.62 1.76
N TYR A 123 -6.06 -0.41 2.44
CA TYR A 123 -6.13 -0.27 3.89
C TYR A 123 -6.83 -1.48 4.50
N ASP A 124 -6.36 -1.93 5.67
CA ASP A 124 -7.22 -2.65 6.60
C ASP A 124 -8.27 -1.70 7.21
N LEU A 125 -9.32 -2.25 7.81
CA LEU A 125 -10.38 -1.48 8.45
C LEU A 125 -10.13 -1.33 9.96
N ASP A 126 -10.35 -2.40 10.70
CA ASP A 126 -10.28 -2.47 12.16
C ASP A 126 -8.85 -2.25 12.64
N GLY A 127 -8.62 -1.35 13.59
CA GLY A 127 -7.28 -1.01 14.07
C GLY A 127 -6.47 -0.10 13.14
N THR A 128 -6.95 0.15 11.91
CA THR A 128 -6.26 0.96 10.89
C THR A 128 -7.03 2.21 10.46
N ILE A 129 -8.23 2.06 9.88
CA ILE A 129 -9.11 3.20 9.53
C ILE A 129 -9.96 3.58 10.72
N ILE A 130 -10.48 2.58 11.43
CA ILE A 130 -11.31 2.74 12.62
C ILE A 130 -10.64 2.15 13.86
N SER A 131 -10.86 2.75 15.01
CA SER A 131 -10.50 2.17 16.30
C SER A 131 -11.70 1.42 16.87
N THR A 132 -11.52 0.12 17.10
CA THR A 132 -12.52 -0.78 17.69
C THR A 132 -12.12 -1.26 19.09
N ILE A 133 -11.01 -0.76 19.65
CA ILE A 133 -10.46 -1.19 20.94
C ILE A 133 -11.50 -1.00 22.06
N LYS A 134 -11.99 0.23 22.23
CA LYS A 134 -12.98 0.56 23.28
C LYS A 134 -14.26 -0.25 23.12
N LEU A 135 -14.75 -0.40 21.89
CA LEU A 135 -15.94 -1.20 21.60
C LEU A 135 -15.76 -2.67 22.04
N HIS A 136 -14.61 -3.27 21.76
CA HIS A 136 -14.33 -4.64 22.18
C HIS A 136 -14.13 -4.77 23.70
N GLU A 137 -13.48 -3.79 24.34
CA GLU A 137 -13.37 -3.75 25.81
C GLU A 137 -14.76 -3.68 26.46
N SER A 138 -15.61 -2.76 26.02
CA SER A 138 -16.99 -2.65 26.50
C SER A 138 -17.81 -3.92 26.25
N ALA A 139 -17.59 -4.59 25.11
CA ALA A 139 -18.29 -5.84 24.79
C ALA A 139 -17.88 -7.00 25.70
N TRP A 140 -16.60 -7.11 26.04
CA TRP A 140 -16.12 -8.10 27.01
C TRP A 140 -16.60 -7.81 28.43
N LEU A 141 -16.59 -6.53 28.85
CA LEU A 141 -17.15 -6.12 30.14
C LEU A 141 -18.66 -6.40 30.23
N TYR A 142 -19.41 -6.14 29.15
CA TYR A 142 -20.83 -6.49 29.06
C TYR A 142 -21.06 -7.99 29.20
N ALA A 143 -20.30 -8.80 28.45
CA ALA A 143 -20.38 -10.26 28.57
C ALA A 143 -20.00 -10.71 29.99
N GLY A 144 -18.97 -10.11 30.59
CA GLY A 144 -18.55 -10.37 31.97
C GLY A 144 -19.71 -10.18 32.95
N ARG A 145 -20.35 -9.01 32.94
CA ARG A 145 -21.53 -8.72 33.77
C ARG A 145 -22.66 -9.72 33.55
N LYS A 146 -22.98 -10.02 32.28
CA LYS A 146 -24.08 -10.93 31.92
C LYS A 146 -23.90 -12.36 32.45
N PHE A 147 -22.66 -12.83 32.56
CA PHE A 147 -22.33 -14.19 33.00
C PHE A 147 -21.75 -14.24 34.41
N ASN A 148 -21.79 -13.11 35.14
CA ASN A 148 -21.20 -12.92 36.46
C ASN A 148 -19.72 -13.35 36.50
N ILE A 149 -18.90 -12.75 35.63
CA ILE A 149 -17.46 -12.97 35.49
C ILE A 149 -16.76 -11.62 35.63
N THR A 150 -15.84 -11.54 36.57
CA THR A 150 -14.98 -10.36 36.75
C THR A 150 -13.93 -10.33 35.65
N ILE A 151 -14.00 -9.33 34.77
CA ILE A 151 -13.03 -9.13 33.70
C ILE A 151 -12.01 -8.09 34.16
N SER A 152 -10.76 -8.52 34.35
CA SER A 152 -9.69 -7.64 34.79
C SER A 152 -9.15 -6.77 33.65
N ARG A 153 -8.47 -5.66 34.01
CA ARG A 153 -7.75 -4.82 33.04
C ARG A 153 -6.69 -5.61 32.27
N GLU A 154 -6.01 -6.53 32.93
CA GLU A 154 -5.01 -7.39 32.30
C GLU A 154 -5.64 -8.30 31.24
N MET A 155 -6.81 -8.90 31.52
CA MET A 155 -7.54 -9.68 30.52
C MET A 155 -7.92 -8.85 29.30
N LEU A 156 -8.35 -7.60 29.49
CA LEU A 156 -8.67 -6.67 28.39
C LEU A 156 -7.44 -6.26 27.57
N LEU A 157 -6.27 -6.17 28.20
CA LEU A 157 -5.01 -5.92 27.50
C LEU A 157 -4.57 -7.15 26.68
N ASN A 158 -4.68 -8.34 27.27
CA ASN A 158 -4.20 -9.59 26.69
C ASN A 158 -5.14 -10.18 25.61
N GLN A 159 -6.41 -9.74 25.54
CA GLN A 159 -7.31 -10.16 24.45
C GLN A 159 -6.97 -9.51 23.09
N SER A 160 -6.18 -8.43 23.09
CA SER A 160 -5.86 -7.74 21.84
C SER A 160 -5.02 -8.62 20.91
N GLY A 161 -5.51 -8.88 19.70
CA GLY A 161 -4.79 -9.64 18.68
C GLY A 161 -4.88 -11.16 18.80
N ILE A 162 -5.71 -11.70 19.69
CA ILE A 162 -6.06 -13.14 19.75
C ILE A 162 -7.51 -13.38 19.31
N SER A 163 -7.89 -14.65 19.09
CA SER A 163 -9.26 -15.00 18.66
C SER A 163 -10.27 -14.84 19.80
N ASN A 164 -11.56 -14.72 19.48
CA ASN A 164 -12.61 -14.66 20.51
C ASN A 164 -12.63 -15.93 21.37
N GLU A 165 -12.31 -17.09 20.78
CA GLU A 165 -12.22 -18.37 21.47
C GLU A 165 -11.07 -18.38 22.47
N ALA A 166 -9.89 -17.89 22.06
CA ALA A 166 -8.73 -17.78 22.94
C ALA A 166 -8.98 -16.78 24.07
N ALA A 167 -9.58 -15.61 23.76
CA ALA A 167 -9.95 -14.62 24.75
C ALA A 167 -11.00 -15.15 25.74
N ALA A 168 -12.04 -15.83 25.26
CA ALA A 168 -13.04 -16.45 26.12
C ALA A 168 -12.43 -17.55 27.01
N LYS A 169 -11.54 -18.38 26.47
CA LYS A 169 -10.83 -19.41 27.25
C LYS A 169 -9.96 -18.81 28.36
N MET A 170 -9.35 -17.64 28.12
CA MET A 170 -8.56 -16.90 29.09
C MET A 170 -9.44 -16.22 30.16
N MET A 171 -10.58 -15.65 29.76
CA MET A 171 -11.45 -14.88 30.65
C MET A 171 -12.39 -15.75 31.51
N LEU A 172 -12.75 -16.94 31.03
CA LEU A 172 -13.68 -17.83 31.72
C LEU A 172 -12.98 -18.66 32.80
N PRO A 173 -13.48 -18.67 34.06
CA PRO A 173 -12.99 -19.59 35.07
C PRO A 173 -13.33 -21.04 34.69
N ASN A 174 -12.59 -22.00 35.26
CA ASN A 174 -12.69 -23.42 34.89
C ASN A 174 -14.11 -23.97 34.94
N ASN A 175 -14.88 -23.65 36.00
CA ASN A 175 -16.27 -24.07 36.17
C ASN A 175 -17.25 -23.46 35.15
N LYS A 176 -16.86 -22.39 34.43
CA LYS A 176 -17.71 -21.71 33.43
C LYS A 176 -17.23 -21.90 31.99
N LYS A 177 -16.18 -22.69 31.73
CA LYS A 177 -15.66 -22.92 30.36
C LYS A 177 -16.71 -23.46 29.39
N HIS A 178 -17.67 -24.24 29.86
CA HIS A 178 -18.79 -24.75 29.05
C HIS A 178 -19.68 -23.62 28.47
N LEU A 179 -19.64 -22.41 29.04
CA LEU A 179 -20.40 -21.24 28.59
C LEU A 179 -19.70 -20.45 27.46
N ALA A 180 -18.50 -20.85 27.02
CA ALA A 180 -17.68 -20.10 26.07
C ALA A 180 -18.43 -19.65 24.81
N LYS A 181 -19.24 -20.53 24.22
CA LYS A 181 -20.05 -20.19 23.03
C LYS A 181 -21.08 -19.08 23.33
N LYS A 182 -21.80 -19.16 24.45
CA LYS A 182 -22.79 -18.17 24.87
C LYS A 182 -22.13 -16.83 25.25
N PHE A 183 -20.97 -16.89 25.91
CA PHE A 183 -20.17 -15.73 26.28
C PHE A 183 -19.68 -14.95 25.04
N ILE A 184 -19.12 -15.66 24.05
CA ILE A 184 -18.70 -15.07 22.77
C ILE A 184 -19.90 -14.49 22.01
N ALA A 185 -21.02 -15.21 21.96
CA ALA A 185 -22.23 -14.73 21.30
C ALA A 185 -22.74 -13.41 21.91
N ALA A 186 -22.74 -13.28 23.24
CA ALA A 186 -23.12 -12.04 23.91
C ALA A 186 -22.17 -10.87 23.54
N LYS A 187 -20.86 -11.13 23.51
CA LYS A 187 -19.86 -10.15 23.07
C LYS A 187 -20.07 -9.73 21.62
N VAL A 188 -20.28 -10.68 20.70
CA VAL A 188 -20.50 -10.40 19.28
C VAL A 188 -21.79 -9.61 19.06
N LYS A 189 -22.87 -9.98 19.76
CA LYS A 189 -24.14 -9.23 19.73
C LYS A 189 -23.94 -7.78 20.16
N TYR A 190 -23.26 -7.56 21.29
CA TYR A 190 -22.96 -6.21 21.78
C TYR A 190 -22.17 -5.38 20.74
N VAL A 191 -21.11 -5.96 20.14
CA VAL A 191 -20.32 -5.29 19.10
C VAL A 191 -21.22 -4.85 17.93
N MET A 192 -22.09 -5.74 17.46
CA MET A 192 -22.98 -5.46 16.33
C MET A 192 -24.03 -4.39 16.62
N GLU A 193 -24.52 -4.31 17.86
CA GLU A 193 -25.52 -3.33 18.30
C GLU A 193 -24.90 -1.96 18.58
N ASN A 194 -23.63 -1.93 19.01
CA ASN A 194 -22.94 -0.72 19.45
C ASN A 194 -21.89 -0.22 18.43
N ALA A 195 -22.14 -0.42 17.14
CA ALA A 195 -21.25 0.02 16.06
C ALA A 195 -21.02 1.55 16.05
N ASN A 196 -21.92 2.33 16.66
CA ASN A 196 -21.81 3.77 16.86
C ASN A 196 -20.68 4.19 17.82
N GLN A 197 -20.17 3.29 18.65
CA GLN A 197 -19.03 3.57 19.54
C GLN A 197 -17.67 3.52 18.82
N VAL A 198 -17.65 3.06 17.56
CA VAL A 198 -16.46 3.06 16.73
C VAL A 198 -16.06 4.50 16.43
N VAL A 199 -14.76 4.79 16.43
CA VAL A 199 -14.23 6.11 16.04
C VAL A 199 -13.24 5.97 14.88
N LEU A 200 -13.20 6.98 14.00
CA LEU A 200 -12.18 7.05 12.96
C LEU A 200 -10.82 7.42 13.54
N PHE A 201 -9.75 6.85 12.99
CA PHE A 201 -8.41 7.34 13.31
C PHE A 201 -8.22 8.78 12.78
N PRO A 202 -7.47 9.63 13.50
CA PRO A 202 -7.30 11.02 13.11
C PRO A 202 -6.79 11.18 11.68
N SER A 203 -7.33 12.19 10.98
CA SER A 203 -6.97 12.58 9.61
C SER A 203 -7.26 11.56 8.50
N ILE A 204 -7.84 10.39 8.78
CA ILE A 204 -8.03 9.34 7.76
C ILE A 204 -8.87 9.82 6.57
N ILE A 205 -9.98 10.53 6.82
CA ILE A 205 -10.86 11.02 5.75
C ILE A 205 -10.12 12.00 4.84
N LYS A 206 -9.45 13.01 5.44
CA LYS A 206 -8.63 13.99 4.71
C LYS A 206 -7.54 13.31 3.90
N THR A 207 -6.86 12.31 4.48
CA THR A 207 -5.81 11.54 3.81
C THR A 207 -6.36 10.77 2.61
N ILE A 208 -7.45 10.02 2.76
CA ILE A 208 -8.06 9.23 1.68
C ILE A 208 -8.54 10.15 0.55
N SER A 209 -9.21 11.25 0.90
CA SER A 209 -9.63 12.27 -0.07
C SER A 209 -8.44 12.82 -0.86
N GLN A 210 -7.33 13.15 -0.19
CA GLN A 210 -6.12 13.65 -0.85
C GLN A 210 -5.41 12.58 -1.70
N LEU A 211 -5.46 11.30 -1.29
CA LEU A 211 -4.94 10.18 -2.09
C LEU A 211 -5.73 10.06 -3.41
N PHE A 212 -7.06 10.11 -3.37
CA PHE A 212 -7.89 10.12 -4.58
C PHE A 212 -7.59 11.33 -5.47
N LYS A 213 -7.53 12.55 -4.90
CA LYS A 213 -7.14 13.77 -5.64
C LYS A 213 -5.75 13.68 -6.28
N SER A 214 -4.84 12.89 -5.68
CA SER A 214 -3.49 12.65 -6.20
C SER A 214 -3.43 11.50 -7.23
N GLY A 215 -4.58 10.95 -7.65
CA GLY A 215 -4.68 9.89 -8.66
C GLY A 215 -4.41 8.48 -8.16
N TYR A 216 -4.41 8.25 -6.84
CA TYR A 216 -4.30 6.90 -6.29
C TYR A 216 -5.65 6.18 -6.34
N LYS A 217 -5.61 4.88 -6.63
CA LYS A 217 -6.71 3.97 -6.34
C LYS A 217 -6.64 3.60 -4.85
N VAL A 218 -7.72 3.79 -4.10
CA VAL A 218 -7.78 3.46 -2.68
C VAL A 218 -8.86 2.42 -2.43
N TRP A 219 -8.53 1.35 -1.72
CA TRP A 219 -9.44 0.25 -1.39
C TRP A 219 -9.31 -0.14 0.09
N ILE A 220 -10.39 -0.68 0.64
CA ILE A 220 -10.39 -1.37 1.94
C ILE A 220 -10.40 -2.88 1.71
N CYS A 221 -9.61 -3.62 2.47
CA CYS A 221 -9.79 -5.05 2.64
C CYS A 221 -9.88 -5.42 4.12
N THR A 222 -10.96 -6.09 4.50
CA THR A 222 -11.21 -6.40 5.91
C THR A 222 -11.66 -7.86 6.10
N SER A 223 -11.29 -8.42 7.24
CA SER A 223 -11.84 -9.69 7.75
C SER A 223 -13.22 -9.51 8.40
N THR A 224 -13.74 -8.29 8.40
CA THR A 224 -15.01 -7.92 9.01
C THR A 224 -16.20 -8.28 8.12
N PRO A 225 -17.30 -8.82 8.69
CA PRO A 225 -18.53 -9.11 7.97
C PRO A 225 -19.20 -7.87 7.35
N LYS A 226 -19.85 -8.05 6.20
CA LYS A 226 -20.51 -6.97 5.43
C LYS A 226 -21.48 -6.12 6.27
N ASN A 227 -22.29 -6.77 7.10
CA ASN A 227 -23.30 -6.08 7.93
C ASN A 227 -22.66 -5.10 8.93
N PHE A 228 -21.54 -5.46 9.57
CA PHE A 228 -20.84 -4.53 10.47
C PHE A 228 -20.18 -3.39 9.69
N VAL A 229 -19.57 -3.70 8.53
CA VAL A 229 -19.00 -2.67 7.65
C VAL A 229 -20.07 -1.65 7.22
N ILE A 230 -21.27 -2.11 6.84
CA ILE A 230 -22.38 -1.21 6.47
C ILE A 230 -22.73 -0.29 7.63
N LYS A 231 -22.93 -0.83 8.84
CA LYS A 231 -23.20 0.00 10.03
C LYS A 231 -22.13 1.06 10.27
N ILE A 232 -20.85 0.71 10.11
CA ILE A 232 -19.75 1.68 10.22
C ILE A 232 -19.87 2.77 9.14
N LEU A 233 -20.12 2.40 7.88
CA LEU A 233 -20.26 3.38 6.80
C LEU A 233 -21.47 4.30 7.01
N ASP A 234 -22.56 3.79 7.56
CA ASP A 234 -23.75 4.60 7.84
C ASP A 234 -23.47 5.61 8.97
N ASN A 235 -22.62 5.27 9.95
CA ASN A 235 -22.14 6.19 10.98
C ASN A 235 -21.16 7.25 10.45
N PHE A 236 -20.50 6.99 9.30
CA PHE A 236 -19.48 7.87 8.73
C PHE A 236 -19.76 8.17 7.26
N SER A 237 -20.70 9.09 7.02
CA SER A 237 -21.18 9.47 5.69
C SER A 237 -20.05 9.88 4.72
N GLU A 238 -19.03 10.60 5.19
CA GLU A 238 -17.87 10.98 4.38
C GLU A 238 -17.04 9.77 3.93
N LEU A 239 -16.83 8.80 4.83
CA LEU A 239 -16.13 7.56 4.51
C LEU A 239 -16.92 6.74 3.49
N ARG A 240 -18.24 6.65 3.69
CA ARG A 240 -19.17 5.99 2.76
C ARG A 240 -19.10 6.61 1.37
N LYS A 241 -19.15 7.94 1.27
CA LYS A 241 -19.05 8.67 0.00
C LYS A 241 -17.73 8.34 -0.73
N LEU A 242 -16.63 8.25 -0.01
CA LEU A 242 -15.31 7.98 -0.59
C LEU A 242 -15.09 6.53 -1.01
N LEU A 243 -15.64 5.55 -0.26
CA LEU A 243 -15.19 4.16 -0.35
C LEU A 243 -16.29 3.13 -0.58
N ARG A 244 -17.58 3.47 -0.62
CA ARG A 244 -18.68 2.47 -0.74
C ARG A 244 -18.53 1.44 -1.87
N HIS A 245 -17.82 1.78 -2.95
CA HIS A 245 -17.58 0.87 -4.09
C HIS A 245 -16.21 0.17 -4.06
N ASN A 246 -15.34 0.51 -3.11
CA ASN A 246 -13.94 0.10 -3.04
C ASN A 246 -13.64 -0.71 -1.77
N ILE A 247 -14.51 -1.66 -1.42
CA ILE A 247 -14.37 -2.48 -0.21
C ILE A 247 -14.47 -3.96 -0.56
N ILE A 248 -13.57 -4.76 0.02
CA ILE A 248 -13.64 -6.21 0.04
C ILE A 248 -13.82 -6.67 1.50
N TRP A 249 -14.96 -7.31 1.78
CA TRP A 249 -15.29 -7.86 3.09
C TRP A 249 -15.10 -9.38 3.14
N ARG A 250 -15.15 -9.95 4.35
CA ARG A 250 -14.80 -11.34 4.68
C ARG A 250 -15.28 -12.41 3.69
N LYS A 251 -16.57 -12.38 3.32
CA LYS A 251 -17.21 -13.42 2.47
C LYS A 251 -16.82 -13.33 0.99
N MET A 252 -16.09 -12.31 0.54
CA MET A 252 -15.73 -12.13 -0.88
C MET A 252 -14.49 -12.91 -1.32
N TYR A 253 -13.81 -13.59 -0.39
CA TYR A 253 -12.58 -14.33 -0.67
C TYR A 253 -12.53 -15.64 0.12
N LYS A 254 -11.87 -16.66 -0.45
CA LYS A 254 -11.93 -18.04 0.04
C LYS A 254 -11.22 -18.20 1.39
N ARG A 255 -9.92 -17.93 1.45
CA ARG A 255 -9.11 -18.15 2.67
C ARG A 255 -8.84 -16.86 3.42
N GLU A 256 -8.97 -16.91 4.74
CA GLU A 256 -8.77 -15.77 5.64
C GLU A 256 -7.35 -15.25 5.67
N LYS A 257 -7.16 -13.97 6.07
CA LYS A 257 -5.85 -13.47 6.48
C LYS A 257 -5.27 -14.46 7.50
N PRO A 258 -4.02 -14.93 7.36
CA PRO A 258 -2.95 -14.33 6.57
C PRO A 258 -2.80 -14.85 5.12
N SER A 259 -3.82 -15.47 4.52
CA SER A 259 -3.82 -15.85 3.10
C SER A 259 -3.70 -14.61 2.18
N PRO A 260 -3.00 -14.69 1.04
CA PRO A 260 -2.90 -13.57 0.10
C PRO A 260 -4.17 -13.31 -0.71
N ASP A 261 -5.21 -14.15 -0.59
CA ASP A 261 -6.40 -14.14 -1.44
C ASP A 261 -7.08 -12.76 -1.48
N VAL A 262 -7.25 -12.12 -0.33
CA VAL A 262 -7.92 -10.81 -0.24
C VAL A 262 -7.16 -9.72 -0.98
N LEU A 263 -5.83 -9.66 -0.83
CA LEU A 263 -5.01 -8.67 -1.53
C LEU A 263 -4.93 -8.95 -3.04
N ASN A 264 -4.84 -10.22 -3.43
CA ASN A 264 -4.86 -10.60 -4.84
C ASN A 264 -6.18 -10.17 -5.51
N LEU A 265 -7.31 -10.36 -4.83
CA LEU A 265 -8.64 -9.94 -5.31
C LEU A 265 -8.72 -8.43 -5.48
N VAL A 266 -8.31 -7.65 -4.47
CA VAL A 266 -8.32 -6.18 -4.54
C VAL A 266 -7.42 -5.69 -5.67
N ILE A 267 -6.19 -6.21 -5.77
CA ILE A 267 -5.22 -5.79 -6.80
C ILE A 267 -5.73 -6.08 -8.21
N LYS A 268 -6.40 -7.23 -8.41
CA LYS A 268 -7.07 -7.54 -9.67
C LYS A 268 -8.13 -6.49 -10.01
N LYS A 269 -9.00 -6.13 -9.05
CA LYS A 269 -10.01 -5.07 -9.23
C LYS A 269 -9.40 -3.68 -9.47
N MET A 270 -8.27 -3.38 -8.84
CA MET A 270 -7.53 -2.14 -9.08
C MET A 270 -6.89 -2.13 -10.47
N ASN A 271 -6.73 -3.26 -11.15
CA ASN A 271 -5.98 -3.40 -12.40
C ASN A 271 -4.57 -2.77 -12.28
N LEU A 272 -3.83 -3.14 -11.23
CA LEU A 272 -2.48 -2.66 -10.94
C LEU A 272 -1.52 -3.83 -10.76
N ALA A 273 -0.23 -3.57 -10.97
CA ALA A 273 0.81 -4.52 -10.59
C ALA A 273 1.02 -4.47 -9.06
N LYS A 274 1.34 -5.61 -8.44
CA LYS A 274 1.68 -5.71 -7.01
C LYS A 274 2.79 -4.74 -6.58
N SER A 275 3.73 -4.46 -7.49
CA SER A 275 4.85 -3.52 -7.30
C SER A 275 4.42 -2.05 -7.13
N GLN A 276 3.20 -1.72 -7.56
CA GLN A 276 2.60 -0.38 -7.56
C GLN A 276 1.64 -0.15 -6.39
N VAL A 277 1.53 -1.11 -5.46
CA VAL A 277 0.55 -1.06 -4.37
C VAL A 277 1.25 -1.15 -3.01
N TYR A 278 0.78 -0.32 -2.06
CA TYR A 278 1.03 -0.51 -0.64
C TYR A 278 -0.22 -1.08 0.03
N TYR A 279 -0.02 -2.01 0.96
CA TYR A 279 -1.01 -2.43 1.94
C TYR A 279 -0.67 -1.81 3.30
N ILE A 280 -1.66 -1.24 3.97
CA ILE A 280 -1.54 -0.59 5.27
C ILE A 280 -2.42 -1.35 6.26
N GLY A 281 -1.83 -1.83 7.35
CA GLY A 281 -2.54 -2.56 8.42
C GLY A 281 -1.80 -2.47 9.75
N ASP A 282 -2.46 -2.84 10.84
CA ASP A 282 -1.98 -2.72 12.22
C ASP A 282 -1.71 -4.06 12.91
N ALA A 283 -2.03 -5.19 12.26
CA ALA A 283 -1.84 -6.51 12.84
C ALA A 283 -0.72 -7.33 12.17
N PHE A 284 -0.18 -8.29 12.93
CA PHE A 284 0.77 -9.27 12.39
C PHE A 284 0.17 -10.13 11.27
N SER A 285 -1.15 -10.37 11.30
CA SER A 285 -1.88 -11.05 10.23
C SER A 285 -1.81 -10.26 8.91
N ASP A 286 -1.89 -8.93 8.96
CA ASP A 286 -1.77 -8.06 7.78
C ASP A 286 -0.37 -8.11 7.18
N TYR A 287 0.65 -8.04 8.03
CA TYR A 287 2.03 -8.18 7.62
C TYR A 287 2.27 -9.51 6.90
N LYS A 288 1.80 -10.63 7.47
CA LYS A 288 1.90 -11.95 6.83
C LYS A 288 1.13 -12.01 5.51
N THR A 289 -0.06 -11.40 5.45
CA THR A 289 -0.89 -11.29 4.22
C THR A 289 -0.12 -10.57 3.11
N ALA A 290 0.45 -9.40 3.38
CA ALA A 290 1.26 -8.65 2.41
C ALA A 290 2.48 -9.43 1.92
N ARG A 291 3.21 -10.07 2.85
CA ARG A 291 4.39 -10.89 2.53
C ARG A 291 4.03 -12.03 1.58
N ARG A 292 2.98 -12.80 1.88
CA ARG A 292 2.49 -13.90 1.03
C ARG A 292 1.96 -13.40 -0.32
N ALA A 293 1.34 -12.21 -0.33
CA ALA A 293 0.86 -11.60 -1.57
C ALA A 293 1.99 -10.98 -2.41
N LYS A 294 3.20 -10.82 -1.86
CA LYS A 294 4.33 -10.06 -2.46
C LYS A 294 3.96 -8.59 -2.72
N VAL A 295 3.23 -8.00 -1.77
CA VAL A 295 2.80 -6.59 -1.78
C VAL A 295 3.61 -5.83 -0.74
N LYS A 296 3.94 -4.57 -1.02
CA LYS A 296 4.66 -3.74 -0.05
C LYS A 296 3.75 -3.42 1.14
N PHE A 297 4.28 -3.48 2.35
CA PHE A 297 3.52 -3.26 3.57
C PHE A 297 3.96 -1.97 4.27
N ILE A 298 3.01 -1.25 4.84
CA ILE A 298 3.23 -0.16 5.80
C ILE A 298 2.50 -0.56 7.07
N TYR A 299 3.24 -0.56 8.18
CA TYR A 299 2.67 -0.85 9.48
C TYR A 299 2.02 0.42 10.05
N PHE A 300 0.72 0.37 10.34
CA PHE A 300 0.04 1.44 11.06
C PHE A 300 0.13 1.17 12.56
N CYS A 301 0.81 2.05 13.30
CA CYS A 301 1.06 1.89 14.73
C CYS A 301 0.95 3.27 15.41
N PRO A 302 -0.26 3.66 15.84
CA PRO A 302 -0.50 4.98 16.42
C PRO A 302 0.27 5.19 17.73
N ASN A 303 0.52 4.12 18.49
CA ASN A 303 1.37 4.14 19.67
C ASN A 303 2.60 3.23 19.46
N LEU A 304 3.73 3.83 19.09
CA LEU A 304 4.99 3.12 18.83
C LEU A 304 5.53 2.34 20.03
N LYS A 305 5.13 2.68 21.27
CA LYS A 305 5.51 1.89 22.46
C LYS A 305 4.84 0.52 22.47
N LYS A 306 3.70 0.36 21.80
CA LYS A 306 2.94 -0.90 21.68
C LYS A 306 3.20 -1.64 20.35
N ARG A 307 4.35 -1.37 19.72
CA ARG A 307 4.70 -1.97 18.43
C ARG A 307 4.86 -3.49 18.56
N ASP A 308 4.16 -4.25 17.73
CA ASP A 308 4.30 -5.71 17.70
C ASP A 308 5.73 -6.14 17.30
N SER A 309 6.43 -6.83 18.20
CA SER A 309 7.82 -7.27 18.00
C SER A 309 7.98 -8.26 16.84
N ARG A 310 6.90 -8.98 16.46
CA ARG A 310 6.90 -9.96 15.37
C ARG A 310 7.00 -9.30 13.99
N ILE A 311 6.70 -8.01 13.88
CA ILE A 311 6.85 -7.25 12.63
C ILE A 311 8.28 -6.71 12.57
N SER A 312 9.03 -6.98 11.50
CA SER A 312 10.43 -6.52 11.38
C SER A 312 10.57 -4.99 11.48
N LYS A 313 11.57 -4.50 12.22
CA LYS A 313 11.89 -3.05 12.32
C LYS A 313 12.21 -2.40 10.97
N SER A 314 12.56 -3.19 9.95
CA SER A 314 12.80 -2.71 8.58
C SER A 314 11.52 -2.27 7.84
N ILE A 315 10.35 -2.66 8.34
CA ILE A 315 9.06 -2.31 7.73
C ILE A 315 8.74 -0.83 8.01
N PRO A 316 8.42 -0.03 6.97
CA PRO A 316 7.97 1.34 7.14
C PRO A 316 6.78 1.39 8.09
N THR A 317 6.89 2.17 9.16
CA THR A 317 5.84 2.32 10.18
C THR A 317 5.35 3.76 10.19
N ILE A 318 4.04 3.96 10.29
CA ILE A 318 3.42 5.27 10.44
C ILE A 318 2.55 5.29 11.69
N SER A 319 2.67 6.36 12.49
CA SER A 319 1.79 6.62 13.63
C SER A 319 0.60 7.52 13.28
N SER A 320 0.62 8.13 12.09
CA SER A 320 -0.43 8.99 11.58
C SER A 320 -0.64 8.72 10.09
N HIS A 321 -1.90 8.74 9.66
CA HIS A 321 -2.26 8.60 8.25
C HIS A 321 -1.67 9.71 7.37
N LYS A 322 -1.32 10.87 7.93
CA LYS A 322 -0.64 11.95 7.17
C LYS A 322 0.71 11.50 6.59
N HIS A 323 1.44 10.63 7.30
CA HIS A 323 2.78 10.18 6.90
C HIS A 323 2.76 9.22 5.70
N VAL A 324 1.58 8.77 5.24
CA VAL A 324 1.48 7.92 4.04
C VAL A 324 2.09 8.62 2.81
N PHE A 325 1.98 9.95 2.72
CA PHE A 325 2.53 10.73 1.61
C PHE A 325 4.06 10.75 1.59
N GLU A 326 4.71 10.69 2.74
CA GLU A 326 6.17 10.64 2.84
C GLU A 326 6.72 9.32 2.31
N ILE A 327 6.00 8.22 2.54
CA ILE A 327 6.39 6.88 2.08
C ILE A 327 6.06 6.70 0.61
N THR A 328 4.90 7.15 0.16
CA THR A 328 4.43 6.94 -1.22
C THR A 328 5.12 7.85 -2.23
N ARG A 329 5.53 9.06 -1.83
CA ARG A 329 6.25 10.03 -2.69
C ARG A 329 7.76 9.84 -2.73
N ARG A 330 8.31 8.92 -1.94
CA ARG A 330 9.74 8.55 -1.88
C ARG A 330 10.19 7.86 -3.20
N LYS A 331 10.18 8.60 -4.32
CA LYS A 331 10.64 8.22 -5.66
C LYS A 331 12.14 7.95 -5.71
#